data_AF-A0A7C5JCD0-F1
#
_entry.id   AF-A0A7C5JCD0-F1
#
_cell.length_a   1.000
_cell.length_b   1.000
_cell.length_c   1.000
_cell.angle_alpha   90.00
_cell.angle_beta   90.00
_cell.angle_gamma   90.00
#
_symmetry.space_group_name_H-M   'P 1'
#
loop_
_entity.id
_entity.type
_entity.pdbx_description
1 polymer ?
#
loop_
_entity_poly.entity_id
_entity_poly.type
_entity_poly.pdbx_seq_one_letter_code
_entity_poly.pdbx_strand_id
1 'polypeptide(L)'
;MAEGEGKGRHGKTWFVGIFALLALVVGYSIYSGISLKKVEVPGLLVAEFSDGRGNPGESSSMGPPSVRSAPASVTPVPAVVTVPGPVPADISGAWSSSEGLVYTIVQDGSDITLREINPMLGGMVTAEGYGEIEGHYISLSLTTPLGISGNAELELSGDGRFIRGSFSAEGVFGEMPFEIFRMGQ
;
A
#
# COMPACT_ATOMS: atom_id res chain seq x y z
N MET A 1 -22.42 50.19 34.34
CA MET A 1 -21.30 49.62 35.10
C MET A 1 -21.41 48.11 35.00
N ALA A 2 -20.51 47.32 34.42
CA ALA A 2 -19.33 47.56 33.60
C ALA A 2 -19.14 46.29 32.74
N GLU A 3 -18.85 46.46 31.45
CA GLU A 3 -18.44 45.39 30.53
C GLU A 3 -16.97 45.03 30.77
N GLY A 4 -16.65 43.73 30.80
CA GLY A 4 -15.30 43.20 30.91
C GLY A 4 -14.91 42.41 29.67
N GLU A 5 -14.18 43.05 28.76
CA GLU A 5 -13.66 42.48 27.51
C GLU A 5 -12.35 41.70 27.78
N GLY A 6 -12.44 40.37 27.81
CA GLY A 6 -11.29 39.46 27.98
C GLY A 6 -10.63 39.09 26.65
N LYS A 7 -9.73 39.95 26.16
CA LYS A 7 -8.98 39.77 24.90
C LYS A 7 -7.88 38.71 25.03
N GLY A 8 -8.16 37.48 24.61
CA GLY A 8 -7.24 36.34 24.60
C GLY A 8 -6.00 36.54 23.70
N ARG A 9 -4.85 36.83 24.30
CA ARG A 9 -3.52 36.91 23.65
C ARG A 9 -2.73 35.59 23.73
N HIS A 10 -3.38 34.44 23.60
CA HIS A 10 -2.74 33.11 23.73
C HIS A 10 -2.40 32.40 22.40
N GLY A 11 -2.40 33.10 21.26
CA GLY A 11 -2.16 32.46 19.95
C GLY A 11 -0.72 32.48 19.41
N LYS A 12 0.20 33.31 19.94
CA LYS A 12 1.49 33.58 19.26
C LYS A 12 2.73 32.93 19.87
N THR A 13 2.72 32.52 21.14
CA THR A 13 3.91 31.93 21.78
C THR A 13 4.10 30.44 21.47
N TRP A 14 3.04 29.73 21.09
CA TRP A 14 3.13 28.30 20.77
C TRP A 14 3.93 28.01 19.48
N PHE A 15 3.83 28.88 18.48
CA PHE A 15 4.54 28.71 17.21
C PHE A 15 6.06 28.82 17.34
N VAL A 16 6.59 29.64 18.26
CA VAL A 16 8.04 29.81 18.44
C VAL A 16 8.70 28.53 18.95
N GLY A 17 8.02 27.80 19.85
CA GLY A 17 8.54 26.53 20.38
C GLY A 17 8.64 25.44 19.30
N ILE A 18 7.65 25.35 18.41
CA ILE A 18 7.63 24.36 17.32
C ILE A 18 8.78 24.61 16.34
N PHE A 19 9.03 25.86 15.95
CA PHE A 19 10.12 26.19 15.03
C PHE A 19 11.50 25.89 15.62
N ALA A 20 11.71 26.17 16.91
CA ALA A 20 12.97 25.87 17.58
C ALA A 20 13.24 24.36 17.66
N LEU A 21 12.21 23.56 17.97
CA LEU A 21 12.32 22.10 18.01
C LEU A 21 12.65 21.53 16.62
N LEU A 22 11.97 22.03 15.58
CA LEU A 22 12.16 21.56 14.20
C LEU A 22 13.57 21.89 13.69
N ALA A 23 14.07 23.09 13.97
CA ALA A 23 15.45 23.47 13.65
C ALA A 23 16.49 22.59 14.36
N LEU A 24 16.22 22.19 15.62
CA LEU A 24 17.10 21.33 16.39
C LEU A 24 17.14 19.90 15.81
N VAL A 25 15.99 19.35 15.43
CA VAL A 25 15.91 18.03 14.76
C VAL A 25 16.66 18.03 13.43
N VAL A 26 16.46 19.06 12.60
CA VAL A 26 17.16 19.18 11.31
C VAL A 26 18.66 19.31 11.51
N GLY A 27 19.11 20.14 12.46
CA GLY A 27 20.53 20.29 12.79
C GLY A 27 21.17 18.99 13.27
N TYR A 28 20.46 18.23 14.12
CA TYR A 28 20.91 16.93 14.61
C TYR A 28 21.00 15.88 13.48
N SER A 29 20.04 15.85 12.55
CA SER A 29 20.09 14.97 11.37
C SER A 29 21.28 15.27 10.46
N ILE A 30 21.61 16.56 10.24
CA ILE A 30 22.80 16.95 9.46
C ILE A 30 24.09 16.53 10.18
N TYR A 31 24.18 16.79 11.49
CA TYR A 31 25.38 16.46 12.28
C TYR A 31 25.65 14.95 12.38
N SER A 32 24.59 14.13 12.47
CA SER A 32 24.69 12.66 12.57
C SER A 32 25.08 11.97 11.25
N GLY A 33 25.33 12.73 10.17
CA GLY A 33 25.74 12.16 8.88
C GLY A 33 24.60 11.42 8.17
N ILE A 34 23.36 11.57 8.64
CA ILE A 34 22.17 11.10 7.94
C ILE A 34 22.04 11.98 6.69
N SER A 35 22.52 11.46 5.57
CA SER A 35 22.26 12.07 4.26
C SER A 35 20.76 12.03 4.03
N LEU A 36 20.09 13.17 4.23
CA LEU A 36 18.68 13.37 3.90
C LEU A 36 18.50 13.10 2.40
N LYS A 37 18.17 11.84 2.06
CA LYS A 37 18.02 11.39 0.67
C LYS A 37 16.76 11.94 0.00
N LYS A 38 15.78 12.45 0.76
CA LYS A 38 14.53 12.98 0.23
C LYS A 38 13.79 13.83 1.27
N VAL A 39 13.29 14.99 0.86
CA VAL A 39 12.20 15.71 1.54
C VAL A 39 11.12 15.85 0.49
N GLU A 40 10.12 14.98 0.53
CA GLU A 40 8.95 15.12 -0.34
C GLU A 40 7.95 16.06 0.33
N VAL A 41 7.57 17.11 -0.38
CA VAL A 41 6.39 17.91 -0.07
C VAL A 41 5.30 17.43 -1.03
N PRO A 42 4.32 16.64 -0.57
CA PRO A 42 3.28 16.11 -1.43
C PRO A 42 2.54 17.26 -2.14
N GLY A 43 2.51 17.24 -3.47
CA GLY A 43 1.67 18.12 -4.30
C GLY A 43 2.32 19.31 -5.00
N LEU A 44 3.65 19.51 -4.96
CA LEU A 44 4.27 20.68 -5.62
C LEU A 44 5.24 20.36 -6.76
N LEU A 45 6.04 19.28 -6.72
CA LEU A 45 7.04 18.99 -7.77
C LEU A 45 7.32 17.48 -7.87
N VAL A 46 7.26 16.93 -9.08
CA VAL A 46 7.86 15.63 -9.43
C VAL A 46 9.16 15.93 -10.17
N ALA A 47 10.29 15.60 -9.56
CA ALA A 47 11.58 15.61 -10.22
C ALA A 47 12.01 14.17 -10.46
N GLU A 48 12.03 13.76 -11.72
CA GLU A 48 12.49 12.45 -12.17
C GLU A 48 13.97 12.60 -12.58
N PHE A 49 14.86 11.86 -11.92
CA PHE A 49 16.28 11.83 -12.26
C PHE A 49 16.61 10.45 -12.81
N SER A 50 16.91 10.40 -14.11
CA SER A 50 17.42 9.21 -14.78
C SER A 50 18.88 8.99 -14.39
N ASP A 51 19.15 7.92 -13.64
CA ASP A 51 20.50 7.46 -13.35
C ASP A 51 21.16 6.93 -14.64
N GLY A 52 21.89 7.81 -15.32
CA GLY A 52 22.78 7.47 -16.41
C GLY A 52 24.00 6.71 -15.90
N ARG A 53 23.89 5.39 -15.75
CA ARG A 53 25.03 4.46 -15.81
C ARG A 53 24.73 3.35 -16.79
N GLY A 54 25.27 3.51 -17.99
CA GLY A 54 25.25 2.47 -19.02
C GLY A 54 25.91 1.19 -18.53
N ASN A 55 25.28 0.07 -18.87
CA ASN A 55 25.85 -1.26 -18.70
C ASN A 55 26.27 -1.77 -20.10
N PRO A 56 27.56 -1.74 -20.47
CA PRO A 56 28.05 -2.43 -21.64
C PRO A 56 28.50 -3.83 -21.23
N GLY A 57 27.93 -4.87 -21.84
CA GLY A 57 28.34 -6.24 -21.51
C GLY A 57 27.54 -7.31 -22.25
N GLU A 58 27.95 -7.57 -23.48
CA GLU A 58 27.63 -8.74 -24.29
C GLU A 58 27.77 -10.07 -23.51
N SER A 59 26.89 -11.03 -23.81
CA SER A 59 27.35 -12.35 -24.26
C SER A 59 26.23 -13.09 -24.98
N SER A 60 26.37 -13.09 -26.30
CA SER A 60 25.78 -14.04 -27.22
C SER A 60 26.05 -15.48 -26.77
N SER A 61 25.01 -16.29 -26.62
CA SER A 61 25.12 -17.75 -26.63
C SER A 61 24.31 -18.29 -27.80
N MET A 62 25.05 -18.76 -28.80
CA MET A 62 24.57 -19.32 -30.05
C MET A 62 24.12 -20.77 -29.79
N GLY A 63 22.81 -21.00 -29.69
CA GLY A 63 22.23 -22.33 -29.51
C GLY A 63 22.15 -23.13 -30.83
N PRO A 64 22.22 -24.47 -30.78
CA PRO A 64 22.32 -25.36 -31.94
C PRO A 64 21.04 -25.44 -32.80
N PRO A 65 21.15 -25.94 -34.05
CA PRO A 65 20.08 -25.92 -35.05
C PRO A 65 18.85 -26.75 -34.69
N SER A 66 17.68 -26.17 -34.95
CA SER A 66 16.37 -26.79 -34.82
C SER A 66 16.21 -28.02 -35.73
N VAL A 67 15.96 -29.18 -35.12
CA VAL A 67 15.50 -30.38 -35.82
C VAL A 67 13.99 -30.25 -36.02
N ARG A 68 13.57 -30.16 -37.29
CA ARG A 68 12.17 -30.03 -37.71
C ARG A 68 11.46 -31.37 -37.57
N SER A 69 10.79 -31.59 -36.43
CA SER A 69 9.90 -32.74 -36.23
C SER A 69 8.63 -32.61 -37.08
N ALA A 70 8.17 -33.75 -37.60
CA ALA A 70 7.01 -33.88 -38.48
C ALA A 70 5.70 -33.38 -37.81
N PRO A 71 4.72 -32.88 -38.59
CA PRO A 71 3.42 -32.48 -38.06
C PRO A 71 2.67 -33.73 -37.57
N ALA A 72 2.56 -33.89 -36.25
CA ALA A 72 1.66 -34.85 -35.65
C ALA A 72 0.21 -34.43 -35.98
N SER A 73 -0.61 -35.36 -36.46
CA SER A 73 -2.04 -35.17 -36.64
C SER A 73 -2.65 -34.67 -35.34
N VAL A 74 -3.16 -33.44 -35.35
CA VAL A 74 -3.81 -32.80 -34.21
C VAL A 74 -5.18 -33.45 -34.06
N THR A 75 -5.31 -34.41 -33.13
CA THR A 75 -6.63 -34.87 -32.70
C THR A 75 -7.38 -33.66 -32.15
N PRO A 76 -8.60 -33.35 -32.63
CA PRO A 76 -9.36 -32.24 -32.09
C PRO A 76 -9.58 -32.48 -30.60
N VAL A 77 -8.90 -31.69 -29.76
CA VAL A 77 -9.13 -31.68 -28.32
C VAL A 77 -10.58 -31.20 -28.14
N PRO A 78 -11.46 -31.99 -27.49
CA PRO A 78 -12.81 -31.53 -27.22
C PRO A 78 -12.72 -30.20 -26.49
N ALA A 79 -13.47 -29.20 -26.98
CA ALA A 79 -13.50 -27.88 -26.37
C ALA A 79 -13.85 -28.05 -24.88
N VAL A 80 -12.90 -27.73 -24.01
CA VAL A 80 -13.15 -27.69 -22.57
C VAL A 80 -14.15 -26.57 -22.36
N VAL A 81 -15.38 -26.93 -22.00
CA VAL A 81 -16.38 -25.96 -21.56
C VAL A 81 -15.91 -25.47 -20.21
N THR A 82 -15.21 -24.34 -20.17
CA THR A 82 -14.86 -23.67 -18.92
C THR A 82 -16.17 -23.23 -18.28
N VAL A 83 -16.62 -23.98 -17.27
CA VAL A 83 -17.75 -23.55 -16.44
C VAL A 83 -17.31 -22.24 -15.78
N PRO A 84 -18.07 -21.14 -15.91
CA PRO A 84 -17.75 -19.90 -15.21
C PRO A 84 -17.62 -20.22 -13.73
N GLY A 85 -16.44 -19.96 -13.17
CA GLY A 85 -16.22 -20.08 -11.73
C GLY A 85 -17.19 -19.17 -10.99
N PRO A 86 -17.45 -19.43 -9.70
CA PRO A 86 -18.21 -18.51 -8.86
C PRO A 86 -17.60 -17.11 -8.96
N VAL A 87 -18.43 -16.12 -9.30
CA VAL A 87 -18.02 -14.72 -9.34
C VAL A 87 -17.60 -14.31 -7.93
N PRO A 88 -16.40 -13.73 -7.74
CA PRO A 88 -15.97 -13.26 -6.42
C PRO A 88 -16.99 -12.29 -5.84
N ALA A 89 -17.21 -12.36 -4.52
CA ALA A 89 -18.03 -11.38 -3.85
C ALA A 89 -17.40 -9.98 -4.00
N ASP A 90 -18.19 -8.97 -4.32
CA ASP A 90 -17.70 -7.58 -4.39
C ASP A 90 -17.41 -7.05 -2.98
N ILE A 91 -16.12 -6.87 -2.69
CA ILE A 91 -15.61 -6.35 -1.43
C ILE A 91 -15.33 -4.85 -1.46
N SER A 92 -15.66 -4.16 -2.55
CA SER A 92 -15.45 -2.72 -2.67
C SER A 92 -16.20 -1.94 -1.58
N GLY A 93 -15.56 -0.91 -1.04
CA GLY A 93 -16.16 0.01 -0.08
C GLY A 93 -15.24 0.42 1.06
N ALA A 94 -15.85 1.01 2.09
CA ALA A 94 -15.18 1.43 3.31
C ALA A 94 -15.23 0.32 4.37
N TRP A 95 -14.09 0.12 5.03
CA TRP A 95 -13.89 -0.86 6.08
C TRP A 95 -13.22 -0.20 7.28
N SER A 96 -13.37 -0.76 8.47
CA SER A 96 -12.75 -0.26 9.70
C SER A 96 -12.15 -1.38 10.52
N SER A 97 -10.98 -1.15 11.10
CA SER A 97 -10.42 -2.07 12.09
C SER A 97 -10.90 -1.75 13.51
N SER A 98 -10.57 -2.64 14.45
CA SER A 98 -10.91 -2.45 15.87
C SER A 98 -10.14 -1.29 16.53
N GLU A 99 -8.99 -0.93 15.95
CA GLU A 99 -8.09 0.14 16.39
C GLU A 99 -8.49 1.52 15.85
N GLY A 100 -9.56 1.60 15.05
CA GLY A 100 -10.08 2.86 14.49
C GLY A 100 -9.39 3.32 13.21
N LEU A 101 -8.62 2.46 12.55
CA LEU A 101 -8.13 2.71 11.19
C LEU A 101 -9.27 2.50 10.17
N VAL A 102 -9.25 3.28 9.10
CA VAL A 102 -10.23 3.19 8.02
C VAL A 102 -9.54 2.70 6.76
N TYR A 103 -10.16 1.76 6.07
CA TYR A 103 -9.65 1.18 4.85
C TYR A 103 -10.62 1.45 3.71
N THR A 104 -10.11 1.77 2.54
CA THR A 104 -10.88 1.81 1.29
C THR A 104 -10.39 0.70 0.39
N ILE A 105 -11.31 -0.19 0.00
CA ILE A 105 -11.04 -1.28 -0.93
C ILE A 105 -11.75 -0.97 -2.25
N VAL A 106 -11.03 -1.10 -3.36
CA VAL A 106 -11.55 -1.01 -4.73
C VAL A 106 -11.21 -2.32 -5.42
N GLN A 107 -12.22 -2.99 -5.97
CA GLN A 107 -12.05 -4.25 -6.69
C GLN A 107 -12.42 -4.08 -8.17
N ASP A 108 -11.59 -4.62 -9.07
CA ASP A 108 -11.85 -4.73 -10.50
C ASP A 108 -11.61 -6.18 -10.93
N GLY A 109 -12.68 -6.97 -11.04
CA GLY A 109 -12.57 -8.41 -11.27
C GLY A 109 -11.93 -9.13 -10.07
N SER A 110 -10.76 -9.73 -10.29
CA SER A 110 -9.93 -10.35 -9.24
C SER A 110 -8.95 -9.37 -8.62
N ASP A 111 -8.64 -8.24 -9.26
CA ASP A 111 -7.66 -7.27 -8.78
C ASP A 111 -8.25 -6.40 -7.66
N ILE A 112 -7.45 -6.14 -6.63
CA ILE A 112 -7.81 -5.32 -5.48
C ILE A 112 -6.77 -4.24 -5.25
N THR A 113 -7.25 -3.03 -4.98
CA THR A 113 -6.48 -1.95 -4.37
C THR A 113 -7.02 -1.65 -2.98
N LEU A 114 -6.13 -1.57 -2.00
CA LEU A 114 -6.42 -1.23 -0.61
C LEU A 114 -5.69 0.05 -0.22
N ARG A 115 -6.36 0.96 0.49
CA ARG A 115 -5.76 2.16 1.08
C ARG A 115 -6.12 2.24 2.55
N GLU A 116 -5.11 2.28 3.42
CA GLU A 116 -5.26 2.52 4.84
C GLU A 116 -5.19 4.02 5.12
N ILE A 117 -6.14 4.53 5.88
CA ILE A 117 -6.31 5.93 6.24
C ILE A 117 -6.36 5.99 7.77
N ASN A 118 -5.52 6.83 8.35
CA ASN A 118 -5.52 7.08 9.80
C ASN A 118 -6.26 8.38 10.11
N PRO A 119 -7.49 8.34 10.68
CA PRO A 119 -8.25 9.54 11.00
C PRO A 119 -7.56 10.44 12.02
N MET A 120 -6.76 9.85 12.93
CA MET A 120 -6.03 10.60 13.97
C MET A 120 -4.89 11.43 13.40
N LEU A 121 -4.38 11.07 12.22
CA LEU A 121 -3.36 11.82 11.48
C LEU A 121 -3.97 12.81 10.48
N GLY A 122 -5.22 13.24 10.69
CA GLY A 122 -5.92 14.14 9.79
C GLY A 122 -6.38 13.48 8.48
N GLY A 123 -6.60 12.15 8.50
CA GLY A 123 -7.04 11.40 7.32
C GLY A 123 -5.91 11.14 6.32
N MET A 124 -4.65 11.10 6.76
CA MET A 124 -3.53 10.73 5.91
C MET A 124 -3.56 9.24 5.57
N VAL A 125 -3.11 8.93 4.35
CA VAL A 125 -2.88 7.55 3.91
C VAL A 125 -1.60 7.03 4.55
N THR A 126 -1.71 5.92 5.27
CA THR A 126 -0.60 5.32 6.03
C THR A 126 -0.07 4.03 5.40
N ALA A 127 -0.84 3.40 4.52
CA ALA A 127 -0.40 2.30 3.67
C ALA A 127 -1.27 2.22 2.41
N GLU A 128 -0.68 1.74 1.32
CA GLU A 128 -1.39 1.35 0.10
C GLU A 128 -1.01 -0.08 -0.23
N GLY A 129 -1.96 -0.86 -0.74
CA GLY A 129 -1.74 -2.25 -1.09
C GLY A 129 -2.44 -2.64 -2.39
N TYR A 130 -1.85 -3.62 -3.07
CA TYR A 130 -2.35 -4.18 -4.32
C TYR A 130 -2.28 -5.69 -4.26
N GLY A 131 -3.23 -6.37 -4.87
CA GLY A 131 -3.19 -7.83 -4.97
C GLY A 131 -4.48 -8.38 -5.54
N GLU A 132 -4.83 -9.60 -5.17
CA GLU A 132 -5.89 -10.36 -5.84
C GLU A 132 -6.82 -11.08 -4.85
N ILE A 133 -8.05 -11.37 -5.29
CA ILE A 133 -9.00 -12.24 -4.59
C ILE A 133 -9.36 -13.47 -5.43
N GLU A 134 -9.20 -14.63 -4.79
CA GLU A 134 -9.61 -15.93 -5.31
C GLU A 134 -10.65 -16.57 -4.38
N GLY A 135 -11.92 -16.42 -4.72
CA GLY A 135 -13.03 -16.90 -3.89
C GLY A 135 -13.14 -16.11 -2.58
N HIS A 136 -12.64 -16.69 -1.48
CA HIS A 136 -12.59 -16.06 -0.17
C HIS A 136 -11.16 -15.69 0.27
N TYR A 137 -10.13 -16.08 -0.48
CA TYR A 137 -8.75 -15.79 -0.14
C TYR A 137 -8.29 -14.52 -0.83
N ILE A 138 -7.62 -13.65 -0.10
CA ILE A 138 -7.12 -12.36 -0.57
C ILE A 138 -5.62 -12.33 -0.25
N SER A 139 -4.80 -12.10 -1.27
CA SER A 139 -3.36 -11.86 -1.10
C SER A 139 -3.05 -10.43 -1.52
N LEU A 140 -2.37 -9.66 -0.66
CA LEU A 140 -2.02 -8.26 -0.90
C LEU A 140 -0.54 -8.01 -0.63
N SER A 141 0.10 -7.22 -1.46
CA SER A 141 1.37 -6.56 -1.16
C SER A 141 1.10 -5.12 -0.75
N LEU A 142 1.50 -4.73 0.47
CA LEU A 142 1.33 -3.40 1.02
C LEU A 142 2.65 -2.65 1.09
N THR A 143 2.58 -1.32 0.96
CA THR A 143 3.70 -0.41 1.13
C THR A 143 3.25 0.85 1.88
N THR A 144 4.03 1.26 2.87
CA THR A 144 3.82 2.49 3.62
C THR A 144 4.54 3.67 2.94
N PRO A 145 4.16 4.94 3.23
CA PRO A 145 4.89 6.11 2.75
C PRO A 145 6.37 6.17 3.18
N LEU A 146 6.76 5.40 4.19
CA LEU A 146 8.15 5.29 4.65
C LEU A 146 8.96 4.23 3.87
N GLY A 147 8.35 3.56 2.88
CA GLY A 147 8.99 2.51 2.09
C GLY A 147 9.05 1.15 2.78
N ILE A 148 8.34 0.96 3.89
CA ILE A 148 8.19 -0.37 4.51
C ILE A 148 7.16 -1.15 3.68
N SER A 149 7.58 -2.31 3.16
CA SER A 149 6.73 -3.22 2.40
C SER A 149 6.40 -4.47 3.21
N GLY A 150 5.28 -5.09 2.93
CA GLY A 150 4.87 -6.36 3.52
C GLY A 150 3.80 -7.06 2.69
N ASN A 151 3.50 -8.31 3.03
CA ASN A 151 2.43 -9.08 2.41
C ASN A 151 1.35 -9.39 3.44
N ALA A 152 0.10 -9.40 3.00
CA ALA A 152 -1.04 -9.83 3.80
C ALA A 152 -1.75 -10.99 3.13
N GLU A 153 -2.04 -12.02 3.92
CA GLU A 153 -2.83 -13.19 3.51
C GLU A 153 -4.11 -13.17 4.35
N LEU A 154 -5.23 -12.92 3.68
CA LEU A 154 -6.52 -12.63 4.30
C LEU A 154 -7.62 -13.56 3.79
N GLU A 155 -8.67 -13.71 4.60
CA GLU A 155 -9.85 -14.51 4.34
C GLU A 155 -11.10 -13.62 4.51
N LEU A 156 -11.92 -13.54 3.46
CA LEU A 156 -13.23 -12.93 3.47
C LEU A 156 -14.24 -13.89 4.09
N SER A 157 -14.92 -13.44 5.13
CA SER A 157 -16.08 -14.11 5.72
C SER A 157 -17.13 -14.54 4.68
N GLY A 158 -17.80 -15.66 4.94
CA GLY A 158 -18.83 -16.18 4.03
C GLY A 158 -20.04 -15.24 3.82
N ASP A 159 -20.26 -14.30 4.75
CA ASP A 159 -21.28 -13.26 4.64
C ASP A 159 -20.74 -11.92 4.09
N GLY A 160 -19.44 -11.83 3.80
CA GLY A 160 -18.79 -10.64 3.26
C GLY A 160 -18.74 -9.44 4.22
N ARG A 161 -18.86 -9.66 5.53
CA ARG A 161 -18.94 -8.59 6.54
C ARG A 161 -17.61 -8.26 7.21
N PHE A 162 -16.70 -9.22 7.28
CA PHE A 162 -15.35 -9.04 7.82
C PHE A 162 -14.28 -9.72 6.95
N ILE A 163 -13.08 -9.16 6.97
CA ILE A 163 -11.87 -9.73 6.39
C ILE A 163 -10.87 -9.90 7.53
N ARG A 164 -10.25 -11.07 7.63
CA ARG A 164 -9.28 -11.38 8.69
C ARG A 164 -8.08 -12.12 8.13
N GLY A 165 -6.94 -12.06 8.80
CA GLY A 165 -5.77 -12.84 8.41
C GLY A 165 -4.52 -12.35 9.11
N SER A 166 -3.42 -12.40 8.39
CA SER A 166 -2.16 -11.91 8.90
C SER A 166 -1.42 -11.03 7.90
N PHE A 167 -0.62 -10.13 8.45
CA PHE A 167 0.27 -9.27 7.73
C PHE A 167 1.71 -9.51 8.20
N SER A 168 2.64 -9.57 7.26
CA SER A 168 4.06 -9.75 7.52
C SER A 168 4.87 -8.70 6.78
N ALA A 169 5.67 -7.92 7.52
CA ALA A 169 6.58 -6.92 6.97
C ALA A 169 8.02 -7.40 7.13
N GLU A 170 8.75 -7.53 6.01
CA GLU A 170 10.10 -8.06 6.03
C GLU A 170 11.03 -7.20 6.91
N GLY A 171 11.63 -7.81 7.93
CA GLY A 171 12.68 -7.19 8.74
C GLY A 171 12.22 -6.08 9.71
N VAL A 172 10.92 -5.78 9.80
CA VAL A 172 10.41 -4.74 10.71
C VAL A 172 9.52 -5.32 11.80
N PHE A 173 8.53 -6.12 11.40
CA PHE A 173 7.53 -6.68 12.30
C PHE A 173 7.45 -8.19 12.09
N GLY A 174 7.17 -8.93 13.17
CA GLY A 174 6.72 -10.32 13.01
C GLY A 174 5.37 -10.38 12.30
N GLU A 175 4.85 -11.58 12.12
CA GLU A 175 3.48 -11.75 11.63
C GLU A 175 2.49 -11.11 12.62
N MET A 176 1.69 -10.16 12.14
CA MET A 176 0.70 -9.41 12.91
C MET A 176 -0.71 -9.82 12.47
N PRO A 177 -1.66 -9.97 13.40
CA PRO A 177 -3.04 -10.21 13.04
C PRO A 177 -3.62 -8.99 12.31
N PHE A 178 -4.46 -9.25 11.31
CA PHE A 178 -5.18 -8.24 10.55
C PHE A 178 -6.67 -8.55 10.60
N GLU A 179 -7.51 -7.59 10.96
CA GLU A 179 -8.97 -7.75 10.98
C GLU A 179 -9.66 -6.42 10.68
N ILE A 180 -10.59 -6.44 9.71
CA ILE A 180 -11.39 -5.28 9.32
C ILE A 180 -12.85 -5.67 9.09
N PHE A 181 -13.75 -4.73 9.37
CA PHE A 181 -15.20 -4.87 9.29
C PHE A 181 -15.79 -3.90 8.27
N ARG A 182 -16.77 -4.33 7.49
CA ARG A 182 -17.42 -3.47 6.49
C ARG A 182 -18.22 -2.37 7.19
N MET A 183 -18.02 -1.12 6.79
CA MET A 183 -18.75 0.01 7.36
C MET A 183 -20.14 0.14 6.72
N GLY A 184 -21.17 0.34 7.55
CA GLY A 184 -22.51 0.73 7.08
C GLY A 184 -23.47 -0.41 6.71
N GLN A 185 -23.31 -1.61 7.29
CA GLN A 185 -24.27 -2.71 7.19
C GLN A 185 -24.80 -3.19 8.54
#